data_AF-A0A961G4X2-F1
#
_entry.id   AF-A0A961G4X2-F1
#
_cell.length_a   1.000
_cell.length_b   1.000
_cell.length_c   1.000
_cell.angle_alpha   90.00
_cell.angle_beta   90.00
_cell.angle_gamma   90.00
#
_symmetry.space_group_name_H-M   'P 1'
#
loop_
_entity.id
_entity.type
_entity.pdbx_description
1 polymer ?
#
loop_
_entity_poly.entity_id
_entity_poly.type
_entity_poly.pdbx_seq_one_letter_code
_entity_poly.pdbx_strand_id
1 'polypeptide(L)'
;MRLVPDTLVDRLRTELVGRQGLRSASIDVPNDPFDFARTGAALVDRAVAFAGPDGVRVAGLGTAWRAASSGPARFTELRDRIGDSDIGDRRAFLGFSFLDEPRDDTIWSGYAAAEAFVPRIGIEGTDDGATITVTVPSTDDVEPTLGLLASMRTPEWVAVEDSGDHTTESHPPIAVWAGQVDAALKAIGAGDIDKVVLARSVVVTGTESPPILRLFRSLVRSYPQCYNFAWKSGEGVFLGASPELLGAVRDGRFSANPLAGSAPRGEGSDEDDAIGRLLLSSEKDRREHAYVVDGIAAAMASCASDITAPATPALKKLASVQHLSSTVTASMNDGTGLLDAIDAIHPTAAVGGAPTAAAVDLIEHLESVDR
;
A
#
# COMPACT_ATOMS: atom_id res chain seq x y z
N MET A 1 -7.16 -27.88 -13.16
CA MET A 1 -7.29 -27.38 -14.56
C MET A 1 -6.16 -26.38 -14.81
N ARG A 2 -5.60 -26.24 -16.03
CA ARG A 2 -4.62 -25.16 -16.30
C ARG A 2 -5.35 -23.81 -16.26
N LEU A 3 -4.69 -22.77 -15.75
CA LEU A 3 -5.27 -21.41 -15.75
C LEU A 3 -5.27 -20.81 -17.17
N VAL A 4 -4.20 -21.04 -17.93
CA VAL A 4 -4.05 -20.52 -19.29
C VAL A 4 -3.91 -21.70 -20.27
N PRO A 5 -4.76 -21.81 -21.30
CA PRO A 5 -4.63 -22.81 -22.37
C PRO A 5 -3.35 -22.60 -23.20
N ASP A 6 -2.79 -23.71 -23.71
CA ASP A 6 -1.54 -23.69 -24.49
C ASP A 6 -1.65 -22.82 -25.74
N THR A 7 -2.83 -22.79 -26.36
CA THR A 7 -3.11 -21.93 -27.52
C THR A 7 -2.94 -20.44 -27.22
N LEU A 8 -3.24 -19.97 -26.00
CA LEU A 8 -3.02 -18.58 -25.60
C LEU A 8 -1.56 -18.31 -25.26
N VAL A 9 -0.85 -19.30 -24.70
CA VAL A 9 0.60 -19.20 -24.45
C VAL A 9 1.37 -19.11 -25.78
N ASP A 10 0.98 -19.89 -26.78
CA ASP A 10 1.58 -19.85 -28.12
C ASP A 10 1.32 -18.51 -28.83
N ARG A 11 0.14 -17.90 -28.59
CA ARG A 11 -0.18 -16.55 -29.06
C ARG A 11 0.76 -15.52 -28.43
N LEU A 12 0.91 -15.54 -27.10
CA LEU A 12 1.84 -14.66 -26.38
C LEU A 12 3.27 -14.81 -26.90
N ARG A 13 3.74 -16.04 -27.12
CA ARG A 13 5.06 -16.31 -27.68
C ARG A 13 5.26 -15.59 -29.01
N THR A 14 4.30 -15.76 -29.92
CA THR A 14 4.35 -15.14 -31.26
C THR A 14 4.36 -13.62 -31.19
N GLU A 15 3.55 -13.02 -30.31
CA GLU A 15 3.45 -11.57 -30.15
C GLU A 15 4.68 -10.94 -29.47
N LEU A 16 5.37 -11.69 -28.61
CA LEU A 16 6.61 -11.24 -27.95
C LEU A 16 7.82 -11.32 -28.88
N VAL A 17 7.85 -12.30 -29.80
CA VAL A 17 8.91 -12.46 -30.79
C VAL A 17 8.86 -11.30 -31.79
N GLY A 18 9.91 -10.48 -31.81
CA GLY A 18 10.06 -9.35 -32.74
C GLY A 18 9.79 -7.97 -32.14
N ARG A 19 9.31 -7.88 -30.90
CA ARG A 19 9.22 -6.60 -30.16
C ARG A 19 10.61 -6.18 -29.67
N GLN A 20 10.85 -4.86 -29.64
CA GLN A 20 12.07 -4.24 -29.13
C GLN A 20 11.83 -3.68 -27.70
N GLY A 21 12.91 -3.47 -26.94
CA GLY A 21 12.84 -2.97 -25.57
C GLY A 21 12.15 -3.94 -24.61
N LEU A 22 11.46 -3.43 -23.60
CA LEU A 22 10.63 -4.22 -22.69
C LEU A 22 9.43 -4.84 -23.46
N ARG A 23 9.56 -6.10 -23.88
CA ARG A 23 8.58 -6.76 -24.74
C ARG A 23 7.35 -7.13 -23.92
N SER A 24 6.17 -6.71 -24.36
CA SER A 24 4.91 -7.06 -23.69
C SER A 24 3.87 -7.60 -24.65
N ALA A 25 3.04 -8.53 -24.18
CA ALA A 25 1.89 -9.05 -24.91
C ALA A 25 0.78 -9.42 -23.92
N SER A 26 -0.47 -9.35 -24.37
CA SER A 26 -1.63 -9.49 -23.47
C SER A 26 -2.69 -10.45 -24.01
N ILE A 27 -3.35 -11.15 -23.09
CA ILE A 27 -4.45 -12.07 -23.38
C ILE A 27 -5.58 -11.89 -22.37
N ASP A 28 -6.82 -12.01 -22.85
CA ASP A 28 -7.98 -12.04 -21.98
C ASP A 28 -8.22 -13.46 -21.48
N VAL A 29 -8.55 -13.56 -20.19
CA VAL A 29 -8.79 -14.82 -19.48
C VAL A 29 -10.00 -14.68 -18.56
N PRO A 30 -10.76 -15.76 -18.33
CA PRO A 30 -11.91 -15.74 -17.42
C PRO A 30 -11.50 -15.85 -15.93
N ASN A 31 -10.20 -15.76 -15.63
CA ASN A 31 -9.66 -16.09 -14.31
C ASN A 31 -9.68 -14.88 -13.37
N ASP A 32 -9.96 -15.13 -12.09
CA ASP A 32 -9.78 -14.13 -11.03
C ASP A 32 -8.28 -13.84 -10.80
N PRO A 33 -7.86 -12.56 -10.70
CA PRO A 33 -6.47 -12.16 -10.44
C PRO A 33 -5.83 -12.81 -9.20
N PHE A 34 -6.59 -13.11 -8.14
CA PHE A 34 -6.03 -13.66 -6.90
C PHE A 34 -5.87 -15.17 -6.94
N ASP A 35 -6.72 -15.87 -7.70
CA ASP A 35 -6.49 -17.29 -8.00
C ASP A 35 -5.20 -17.50 -8.82
N PHE A 36 -4.86 -16.52 -9.68
CA PHE A 36 -3.60 -16.50 -10.42
C PHE A 36 -2.39 -16.27 -9.50
N ALA A 37 -2.46 -15.27 -8.62
CA ALA A 37 -1.42 -15.01 -7.63
C ALA A 37 -1.12 -16.24 -6.77
N ARG A 38 -2.16 -17.03 -6.43
CA ARG A 38 -2.04 -18.20 -5.55
C ARG A 38 -1.10 -19.26 -6.08
N THR A 39 -1.10 -19.53 -7.38
CA THR A 39 -0.25 -20.57 -7.95
C THR A 39 1.18 -20.09 -8.16
N GLY A 40 1.33 -18.83 -8.55
CA GLY A 40 2.62 -18.33 -9.02
C GLY A 40 3.49 -17.65 -7.95
N ALA A 41 2.91 -17.10 -6.87
CA ALA A 41 3.67 -16.33 -5.88
C ALA A 41 4.72 -17.15 -5.12
N ALA A 42 4.48 -18.45 -4.95
CA ALA A 42 5.45 -19.37 -4.33
C ALA A 42 6.63 -19.72 -5.27
N LEU A 43 6.54 -19.38 -6.56
CA LEU A 43 7.52 -19.72 -7.59
C LEU A 43 8.42 -18.53 -7.96
N VAL A 44 8.25 -17.38 -7.31
CA VAL A 44 8.97 -16.13 -7.61
C VAL A 44 9.36 -15.40 -6.34
N ASP A 45 10.48 -14.67 -6.37
CA ASP A 45 10.94 -13.91 -5.20
C ASP A 45 10.12 -12.65 -4.93
N ARG A 46 9.45 -12.12 -5.97
CA ARG A 46 8.59 -10.93 -5.88
C ARG A 46 7.23 -11.19 -6.47
N ALA A 47 6.21 -10.82 -5.71
CA ALA A 47 4.82 -10.86 -6.13
C ALA A 47 4.05 -9.71 -5.47
N VAL A 48 2.97 -9.28 -6.11
CA VAL A 48 2.08 -8.25 -5.57
C VAL A 48 0.64 -8.64 -5.84
N ALA A 49 -0.25 -8.27 -4.93
CA ALA A 49 -1.68 -8.30 -5.12
C ALA A 49 -2.29 -7.01 -4.59
N PHE A 50 -3.29 -6.49 -5.29
CA PHE A 50 -3.98 -5.25 -4.94
C PHE A 50 -5.47 -5.37 -5.24
N ALA A 51 -6.31 -4.87 -4.34
CA ALA A 51 -7.75 -4.70 -4.54
C ALA A 51 -8.16 -3.30 -4.07
N GLY A 52 -8.78 -2.52 -4.97
CA GLY A 52 -9.29 -1.19 -4.67
C GLY A 52 -10.77 -1.19 -4.31
N PRO A 53 -11.26 -0.14 -3.61
CA PRO A 53 -12.68 0.05 -3.33
C PRO A 53 -13.53 0.32 -4.59
N ASP A 54 -12.88 0.61 -5.73
CA ASP A 54 -13.48 0.73 -7.05
C ASP A 54 -13.68 -0.63 -7.76
N GLY A 55 -13.33 -1.74 -7.10
CA GLY A 55 -13.50 -3.09 -7.62
C GLY A 55 -12.34 -3.58 -8.48
N VAL A 56 -11.31 -2.75 -8.73
CA VAL A 56 -10.10 -3.16 -9.45
C VAL A 56 -9.37 -4.23 -8.66
N ARG A 57 -9.02 -5.33 -9.33
CA ARG A 57 -8.16 -6.39 -8.79
C ARG A 57 -6.95 -6.58 -9.68
N VAL A 58 -5.77 -6.59 -9.06
CA VAL A 58 -4.51 -6.77 -9.78
C VAL A 58 -3.63 -7.76 -9.03
N ALA A 59 -2.92 -8.60 -9.77
CA ALA A 59 -1.78 -9.33 -9.25
C ALA A 59 -0.60 -9.26 -10.22
N GLY A 60 0.61 -9.36 -9.68
CA GLY A 60 1.85 -9.34 -10.44
C GLY A 60 2.83 -10.38 -9.91
N LEU A 61 3.54 -11.06 -10.82
CA LEU A 61 4.51 -12.10 -10.49
C LEU A 61 5.85 -11.85 -11.18
N GLY A 62 6.93 -12.05 -10.44
CA GLY A 62 8.30 -11.86 -10.92
C GLY A 62 8.62 -10.40 -11.19
N THR A 63 9.84 -10.13 -11.67
CA THR A 63 10.32 -8.77 -11.95
C THR A 63 10.79 -8.67 -13.39
N ALA A 64 10.14 -7.81 -14.18
CA ALA A 64 10.59 -7.44 -15.53
C ALA A 64 11.44 -6.17 -15.49
N TRP A 65 11.06 -5.21 -14.66
CA TRP A 65 11.84 -4.00 -14.42
C TRP A 65 11.73 -3.60 -12.96
N ARG A 66 12.78 -3.00 -12.39
CA ARG A 66 12.80 -2.53 -11.00
C ARG A 66 13.77 -1.38 -10.85
N ALA A 67 13.38 -0.40 -10.04
CA ALA A 67 14.27 0.64 -9.52
C ALA A 67 14.01 0.80 -8.02
N ALA A 68 15.06 1.14 -7.27
CA ALA A 68 14.97 1.38 -5.83
C ALA A 68 15.94 2.49 -5.42
N SER A 69 15.54 3.30 -4.45
CA SER A 69 16.29 4.45 -3.93
C SER A 69 16.12 4.55 -2.41
N SER A 70 17.00 5.32 -1.78
CA SER A 70 16.98 5.59 -0.34
C SER A 70 17.47 7.01 -0.07
N GLY A 71 17.40 7.41 1.20
CA GLY A 71 17.75 8.75 1.66
C GLY A 71 16.69 9.80 1.33
N PRO A 72 16.94 11.07 1.70
CA PRO A 72 15.96 12.15 1.62
C PRO A 72 15.45 12.46 0.21
N ALA A 73 16.18 12.05 -0.84
CA ALA A 73 15.80 12.28 -2.23
C ALA A 73 15.16 11.06 -2.90
N ARG A 74 14.81 10.00 -2.14
CA ARG A 74 14.40 8.70 -2.68
C ARG A 74 13.26 8.81 -3.70
N PHE A 75 12.25 9.64 -3.48
CA PHE A 75 11.12 9.75 -4.39
C PHE A 75 11.49 10.49 -5.68
N THR A 76 12.28 11.55 -5.57
CA THR A 76 12.85 12.29 -6.71
C THR A 76 13.73 11.36 -7.56
N GLU A 77 14.65 10.61 -6.94
CA GLU A 77 15.49 9.64 -7.66
C GLU A 77 14.67 8.53 -8.31
N LEU A 78 13.63 8.04 -7.63
CA LEU A 78 12.79 6.98 -8.18
C LEU A 78 12.00 7.47 -9.39
N ARG A 79 11.50 8.71 -9.35
CA ARG A 79 10.84 9.38 -10.47
C ARG A 79 11.76 9.47 -11.67
N ASP A 80 13.00 9.93 -11.47
CA ASP A 80 13.98 10.08 -12.56
C ASP A 80 14.32 8.72 -13.18
N ARG A 81 14.53 7.68 -12.35
CA ARG A 81 14.76 6.31 -12.83
C ARG A 81 13.58 5.72 -13.60
N ILE A 82 12.35 6.06 -13.23
CA ILE A 82 11.15 5.69 -14.01
C ILE A 82 11.13 6.46 -15.33
N GLY A 83 11.40 7.76 -15.32
CA GLY A 83 11.43 8.62 -16.51
C GLY A 83 12.49 8.20 -17.55
N ASP A 84 13.64 7.72 -17.08
CA ASP A 84 14.74 7.22 -17.92
C ASP A 84 14.54 5.77 -18.40
N SER A 85 13.50 5.09 -17.92
CA SER A 85 13.23 3.68 -18.25
C SER A 85 12.41 3.50 -19.53
N ASP A 86 12.39 2.27 -20.04
CA ASP A 86 11.56 1.87 -21.19
C ASP A 86 10.22 1.23 -20.77
N ILE A 87 9.78 1.43 -19.51
CA ILE A 87 8.54 0.81 -19.02
C ILE A 87 7.28 1.37 -19.69
N GLY A 88 7.31 2.60 -20.23
CA GLY A 88 6.19 3.21 -20.92
C GLY A 88 4.91 3.28 -20.07
N ASP A 89 3.80 2.80 -20.61
CA ASP A 89 2.46 2.77 -19.99
C ASP A 89 2.21 1.52 -19.12
N ARG A 90 3.22 0.69 -18.89
CA ARG A 90 3.08 -0.54 -18.12
C ARG A 90 2.80 -0.23 -16.66
N ARG A 91 1.90 -1.02 -16.06
CA ARG A 91 1.60 -0.92 -14.63
C ARG A 91 2.83 -1.27 -13.79
N ALA A 92 3.36 -0.27 -13.11
CA ALA A 92 4.35 -0.43 -12.05
C ALA A 92 3.67 -0.37 -10.67
N PHE A 93 4.28 -1.06 -9.71
CA PHE A 93 3.87 -1.04 -8.31
C PHE A 93 4.90 -0.28 -7.50
N LEU A 94 4.41 0.62 -6.64
CA LEU A 94 5.23 1.46 -5.78
C LEU A 94 5.12 0.99 -4.33
N GLY A 95 6.25 0.88 -3.65
CA GLY A 95 6.34 0.60 -2.21
C GLY A 95 7.44 1.45 -1.60
N PHE A 96 7.24 1.94 -0.38
CA PHE A 96 8.21 2.79 0.31
C PHE A 96 8.02 2.70 1.83
N SER A 97 9.11 2.90 2.58
CA SER A 97 9.15 2.85 4.04
C SER A 97 8.73 4.17 4.68
N PHE A 98 8.42 4.15 5.98
CA PHE A 98 8.15 5.37 6.74
C PHE A 98 9.38 6.29 6.75
N LEU A 99 10.54 5.77 7.16
CA LEU A 99 11.81 6.50 7.20
C LEU A 99 12.57 6.46 5.87
N ASP A 100 13.47 7.40 5.65
CA ASP A 100 14.21 7.57 4.39
C ASP A 100 15.29 6.51 4.15
N GLU A 101 15.82 5.92 5.21
CA GLU A 101 16.85 4.89 5.13
C GLU A 101 16.28 3.50 5.46
N PRO A 102 16.70 2.45 4.75
CA PRO A 102 16.39 1.09 5.16
C PRO A 102 17.12 0.79 6.47
N ARG A 103 16.49 0.00 7.32
CA ARG A 103 17.16 -0.59 8.48
C ARG A 103 17.50 -2.04 8.14
N ASP A 104 18.73 -2.24 7.68
CA ASP A 104 19.26 -3.58 7.42
C ASP A 104 19.27 -4.39 8.73
N ASP A 105 18.88 -5.66 8.67
CA ASP A 105 18.70 -6.60 9.81
C ASP A 105 17.35 -6.61 10.55
N THR A 106 16.27 -6.13 9.92
CA THR A 106 14.91 -6.21 10.49
C THR A 106 13.97 -7.12 9.68
N ILE A 107 12.70 -7.18 10.10
CA ILE A 107 11.60 -7.84 9.38
C ILE A 107 11.39 -7.29 7.96
N TRP A 108 12.01 -6.16 7.63
CA TRP A 108 11.94 -5.47 6.34
C TRP A 108 13.05 -5.87 5.36
N SER A 109 13.86 -6.89 5.68
CA SER A 109 14.85 -7.43 4.74
C SER A 109 14.22 -7.72 3.37
N GLY A 110 14.83 -7.18 2.31
CA GLY A 110 14.34 -7.30 0.94
C GLY A 110 13.40 -6.18 0.47
N TYR A 111 12.97 -5.28 1.34
CA TYR A 111 12.21 -4.07 1.00
C TYR A 111 13.16 -2.87 0.95
N ALA A 112 13.10 -2.09 -0.14
CA ALA A 112 13.88 -0.85 -0.24
C ALA A 112 13.10 0.33 0.35
N ALA A 113 13.81 1.41 0.70
CA ALA A 113 13.18 2.59 1.27
C ALA A 113 12.19 3.28 0.32
N ALA A 114 12.47 3.24 -0.98
CA ALA A 114 11.48 3.42 -2.04
C ALA A 114 11.77 2.47 -3.20
N GLU A 115 10.74 1.87 -3.77
CA GLU A 115 10.85 0.90 -4.86
C GLU A 115 9.70 1.07 -5.85
N ALA A 116 10.04 0.94 -7.14
CA ALA A 116 9.10 0.70 -8.21
C ALA A 116 9.45 -0.60 -8.93
N PHE A 117 8.47 -1.44 -9.25
CA PHE A 117 8.71 -2.60 -10.12
C PHE A 117 7.55 -2.90 -11.07
N VAL A 118 7.88 -3.45 -12.25
CA VAL A 118 6.94 -3.97 -13.24
C VAL A 118 7.02 -5.49 -13.21
N PRO A 119 5.89 -6.21 -13.04
CA PRO A 119 5.91 -7.66 -12.99
C PRO A 119 6.20 -8.29 -14.36
N ARG A 120 6.74 -9.51 -14.36
CA ARG A 120 6.84 -10.31 -15.60
C ARG A 120 5.50 -10.81 -16.07
N ILE A 121 4.62 -11.16 -15.14
CA ILE A 121 3.26 -11.55 -15.45
C ILE A 121 2.34 -10.72 -14.56
N GLY A 122 1.67 -9.75 -15.16
CA GLY A 122 0.59 -8.99 -14.53
C GLY A 122 -0.75 -9.59 -14.93
N ILE A 123 -1.71 -9.58 -14.02
CA ILE A 123 -3.11 -9.86 -14.30
C ILE A 123 -3.95 -8.76 -13.66
N GLU A 124 -4.85 -8.18 -14.44
CA GLU A 124 -5.74 -7.11 -13.98
C GLU A 124 -7.14 -7.39 -14.47
N GLY A 125 -8.14 -7.19 -13.61
CA GLY A 125 -9.51 -7.43 -13.99
C GLY A 125 -10.52 -7.10 -12.91
N THR A 126 -11.75 -7.49 -13.20
CA THR A 126 -12.90 -7.43 -12.30
C THR A 126 -13.51 -8.83 -12.19
N ASP A 127 -14.69 -8.95 -11.57
CA ASP A 127 -15.42 -10.22 -11.55
C ASP A 127 -15.89 -10.68 -12.95
N ASP A 128 -15.92 -9.78 -13.95
CA ASP A 128 -16.41 -10.06 -15.32
C ASP A 128 -15.33 -10.57 -16.28
N GLY A 129 -14.06 -10.60 -15.85
CA GLY A 129 -12.93 -11.03 -16.66
C GLY A 129 -11.64 -10.29 -16.32
N ALA A 130 -10.52 -10.85 -16.76
CA ALA A 130 -9.20 -10.30 -16.53
C ALA A 130 -8.32 -10.36 -17.78
N THR A 131 -7.36 -9.46 -17.84
CA THR A 131 -6.31 -9.44 -18.86
C THR A 131 -4.98 -9.80 -18.21
N ILE A 132 -4.33 -10.83 -18.72
CA ILE A 132 -2.94 -11.16 -18.40
C ILE A 132 -2.05 -10.38 -19.34
N THR A 133 -1.04 -9.70 -18.80
CA THR A 133 0.04 -9.07 -19.55
C THR A 133 1.37 -9.71 -19.17
N VAL A 134 2.03 -10.32 -20.14
CA VAL A 134 3.40 -10.82 -20.01
C VAL A 134 4.36 -9.73 -20.46
N THR A 135 5.36 -9.44 -19.64
CA THR A 135 6.40 -8.43 -19.87
C THR A 135 7.77 -9.07 -19.65
N VAL A 136 8.64 -9.00 -20.65
CA VAL A 136 9.96 -9.63 -20.64
C VAL A 136 11.01 -8.62 -21.11
N PRO A 137 12.10 -8.39 -20.36
CA PRO A 137 13.23 -7.56 -20.80
C PRO A 137 13.74 -7.98 -22.18
N SER A 138 14.23 -7.03 -22.98
CA SER A 138 14.81 -7.33 -24.31
C SER A 138 15.97 -8.33 -24.26
N THR A 139 16.73 -8.31 -23.17
CA THR A 139 17.92 -9.15 -22.94
C THR A 139 17.61 -10.59 -22.58
N ASP A 140 16.38 -10.87 -22.19
CA ASP A 140 16.01 -12.14 -21.56
C ASP A 140 15.39 -13.12 -22.55
N ASP A 141 15.38 -14.40 -22.21
CA ASP A 141 14.54 -15.38 -22.91
C ASP A 141 13.08 -15.24 -22.46
N VAL A 142 12.13 -15.37 -23.39
CA VAL A 142 10.69 -15.37 -23.12
C VAL A 142 10.24 -16.71 -22.53
N GLU A 143 10.90 -17.82 -22.87
CA GLU A 143 10.44 -19.17 -22.52
C GLU A 143 10.34 -19.44 -21.02
N PRO A 144 11.27 -18.99 -20.14
CA PRO A 144 11.10 -19.18 -18.69
C PRO A 144 9.81 -18.53 -18.15
N THR A 145 9.45 -17.35 -18.66
CA THR A 145 8.25 -16.62 -18.23
C THR A 145 6.98 -17.32 -18.75
N LEU A 146 6.98 -17.73 -20.02
CA LEU A 146 5.86 -18.46 -20.62
C LEU A 146 5.70 -19.87 -20.05
N GLY A 147 6.81 -20.54 -19.72
CA GLY A 147 6.82 -21.83 -19.05
C GLY A 147 6.23 -21.76 -17.65
N LEU A 148 6.58 -20.72 -16.87
CA LEU A 148 5.95 -20.44 -15.59
C LEU A 148 4.43 -20.24 -15.76
N LEU A 149 4.00 -19.39 -16.71
CA LEU A 149 2.58 -19.16 -17.01
C LEU A 149 1.84 -20.46 -17.37
N ALA A 150 2.41 -21.28 -18.26
CA ALA A 150 1.82 -22.54 -18.71
C ALA A 150 1.75 -23.61 -17.60
N SER A 151 2.65 -23.52 -16.61
CA SER A 151 2.66 -24.44 -15.47
C SER A 151 1.53 -24.18 -14.47
N MET A 152 0.93 -22.98 -14.50
CA MET A 152 -0.05 -22.57 -13.49
C MET A 152 -1.38 -23.32 -13.65
N ARG A 153 -1.89 -23.79 -12.52
CA ARG A 153 -3.14 -24.55 -12.40
C ARG A 153 -4.09 -23.88 -11.43
N THR A 154 -5.39 -24.04 -11.68
CA THR A 154 -6.45 -23.74 -10.71
C THR A 154 -6.11 -24.49 -9.42
N PRO A 155 -5.84 -23.79 -8.32
CA PRO A 155 -5.37 -24.45 -7.13
C PRO A 155 -6.53 -25.10 -6.40
N GLU A 156 -6.30 -26.27 -5.80
CA GLU A 156 -7.32 -26.93 -4.97
C GLU A 156 -7.56 -26.08 -3.71
N TRP A 157 -8.82 -25.96 -3.30
CA TRP A 157 -9.15 -25.20 -2.10
C TRP A 157 -8.94 -26.11 -0.89
N VAL A 158 -7.85 -25.89 -0.16
CA VAL A 158 -7.57 -26.61 1.08
C VAL A 158 -8.13 -25.78 2.23
N ALA A 159 -9.07 -26.35 2.98
CA ALA A 159 -9.51 -25.77 4.23
C ALA A 159 -8.35 -25.86 5.23
N VAL A 160 -7.85 -24.72 5.69
CA VAL A 160 -6.97 -24.68 6.86
C VAL A 160 -7.89 -24.54 8.08
N GLU A 161 -8.16 -25.63 8.76
CA GLU A 161 -9.08 -25.66 9.91
C GLU A 161 -8.40 -25.18 11.20
N ASP A 162 -7.08 -25.30 11.27
CA ASP A 162 -6.24 -24.91 12.40
C ASP A 162 -4.97 -24.22 11.88
N SER A 163 -4.58 -23.10 12.49
CA SER A 163 -3.32 -22.40 12.19
C SER A 163 -2.19 -22.81 13.14
N GLY A 164 -2.42 -23.83 13.95
CA GLY A 164 -1.50 -24.32 14.97
C GLY A 164 -1.48 -23.45 16.22
N ASP A 165 -0.74 -23.95 17.21
CA ASP A 165 -0.43 -23.20 18.42
C ASP A 165 0.39 -21.94 18.10
N HIS A 166 0.09 -20.85 18.81
CA HIS A 166 0.79 -19.59 18.64
C HIS A 166 0.96 -18.86 19.97
N THR A 167 1.98 -18.00 20.04
CA THR A 167 2.15 -17.00 21.10
C THR A 167 1.89 -15.61 20.55
N THR A 168 1.63 -14.65 21.43
CA THR A 168 1.38 -13.26 21.06
C THR A 168 2.10 -12.33 22.03
N GLU A 169 2.92 -11.43 21.49
CA GLU A 169 3.76 -10.52 22.28
C GLU A 169 3.65 -9.09 21.73
N SER A 170 3.67 -8.11 22.63
CA SER A 170 3.64 -6.68 22.28
C SER A 170 5.06 -6.13 22.30
N HIS A 171 5.45 -5.45 21.23
CA HIS A 171 6.75 -4.79 21.11
C HIS A 171 6.57 -3.28 20.81
N PRO A 172 6.96 -2.39 21.74
CA PRO A 172 7.43 -2.70 23.10
C PRO A 172 6.30 -3.24 24.00
N PRO A 173 6.62 -3.78 25.20
CA PRO A 173 5.62 -4.15 26.20
C PRO A 173 4.69 -2.97 26.53
N ILE A 174 3.44 -3.26 26.87
CA ILE A 174 2.39 -2.24 27.08
C ILE A 174 2.81 -1.16 28.10
N ALA A 175 3.52 -1.53 29.16
CA ALA A 175 3.98 -0.57 30.17
C ALA A 175 5.06 0.40 29.62
N VAL A 176 5.97 -0.10 28.78
CA VAL A 176 6.99 0.73 28.12
C VAL A 176 6.32 1.67 27.11
N TRP A 177 5.36 1.13 26.35
CA TRP A 177 4.53 1.91 25.45
C TRP A 177 3.79 3.06 26.15
N ALA A 178 3.18 2.81 27.31
CA ALA A 178 2.53 3.85 28.10
C ALA A 178 3.52 4.95 28.54
N GLY A 179 4.74 4.57 28.90
CA GLY A 179 5.80 5.52 29.23
C GLY A 179 6.24 6.39 28.03
N GLN A 180 6.27 5.84 26.81
CA GLN A 180 6.51 6.61 25.58
C GLN A 180 5.37 7.60 25.32
N VAL A 181 4.11 7.20 25.55
CA VAL A 181 2.96 8.11 25.47
C VAL A 181 3.06 9.25 26.49
N ASP A 182 3.45 8.97 27.73
CA ASP A 182 3.66 10.01 28.76
C ASP A 182 4.78 10.99 28.37
N ALA A 183 5.86 10.50 27.73
CA ALA A 183 6.92 11.34 27.22
C ALA A 183 6.42 12.25 26.07
N ALA A 184 5.66 11.71 25.13
CA ALA A 184 5.04 12.47 24.05
C ALA A 184 4.08 13.55 24.57
N LEU A 185 3.25 13.23 25.58
CA LEU A 185 2.35 14.21 26.21
C LEU A 185 3.12 15.35 26.90
N LYS A 186 4.30 15.08 27.48
CA LYS A 186 5.16 16.13 28.04
C LYS A 186 5.73 17.04 26.95
N ALA A 187 6.17 16.49 25.82
CA ALA A 187 6.64 17.29 24.68
C ALA A 187 5.53 18.19 24.12
N ILE A 188 4.32 17.66 24.00
CA ILE A 188 3.13 18.47 23.63
C ILE A 188 2.86 19.56 24.67
N GLY A 189 2.91 19.23 25.96
CA GLY A 189 2.70 20.19 27.05
C GLY A 189 3.78 21.28 27.13
N ALA A 190 4.99 21.00 26.67
CA ALA A 190 6.10 21.96 26.56
C ALA A 190 5.99 22.86 25.31
N GLY A 191 5.15 22.47 24.34
CA GLY A 191 5.00 23.17 23.05
C GLY A 191 6.07 22.79 22.02
N ASP A 192 6.78 21.69 22.21
CA ASP A 192 7.81 21.21 21.27
C ASP A 192 7.18 20.65 19.98
N ILE A 193 6.00 20.04 20.12
CA ILE A 193 5.17 19.48 19.04
C ILE A 193 3.68 19.68 19.35
N ASP A 194 2.85 19.69 18.31
CA ASP A 194 1.38 19.73 18.44
C ASP A 194 0.76 18.32 18.49
N LYS A 195 1.36 17.38 17.74
CA LYS A 195 0.87 16.01 17.56
C LYS A 195 2.05 15.08 17.28
N VAL A 196 2.00 13.87 17.83
CA VAL A 196 2.84 12.74 17.40
C VAL A 196 1.99 11.48 17.36
N VAL A 197 2.21 10.64 16.36
CA VAL A 197 1.55 9.36 16.22
C VAL A 197 2.58 8.30 16.52
N LEU A 198 2.46 7.65 17.67
CA LEU A 198 3.34 6.55 18.02
C LEU A 198 2.78 5.23 17.45
N ALA A 199 3.61 4.21 17.24
CA ALA A 199 3.25 2.87 16.81
C ALA A 199 3.77 1.77 17.76
N ARG A 200 3.03 0.67 17.83
CA ARG A 200 3.40 -0.54 18.58
C ARG A 200 3.14 -1.75 17.70
N SER A 201 4.04 -2.72 17.70
CA SER A 201 3.82 -3.99 17.00
C SER A 201 3.30 -5.07 17.95
N VAL A 202 2.49 -5.99 17.39
CA VAL A 202 2.09 -7.22 18.06
C VAL A 202 2.61 -8.37 17.21
N VAL A 203 3.55 -9.13 17.76
CA VAL A 203 4.19 -10.26 17.10
C VAL A 203 3.43 -11.52 17.47
N VAL A 204 2.97 -12.25 16.46
CA VAL A 204 2.33 -13.56 16.62
C VAL A 204 3.27 -14.62 16.07
N THR A 205 3.74 -15.51 16.94
CA THR A 205 4.68 -16.58 16.57
C THR A 205 3.93 -17.90 16.56
N GLY A 206 3.67 -18.43 15.36
CA GLY A 206 3.02 -19.74 15.17
C GLY A 206 4.03 -20.86 14.93
N THR A 207 3.59 -22.11 15.11
CA THR A 207 4.36 -23.31 14.73
C THR A 207 4.34 -23.57 13.22
N GLU A 208 3.37 -23.00 12.51
CA GLU A 208 3.21 -23.10 11.06
C GLU A 208 3.29 -21.72 10.38
N SER A 209 3.65 -21.72 9.09
CA SER A 209 3.60 -20.49 8.29
C SER A 209 2.16 -20.07 8.03
N PRO A 210 1.80 -18.78 8.19
CA PRO A 210 0.45 -18.32 7.96
C PRO A 210 0.04 -18.51 6.49
N PRO A 211 -1.21 -18.91 6.19
CA PRO A 211 -1.69 -19.05 4.82
C PRO A 211 -1.95 -17.65 4.20
N ILE A 212 -0.88 -16.96 3.80
CA ILE A 212 -0.86 -15.54 3.38
C ILE A 212 -1.98 -15.18 2.41
N LEU A 213 -2.21 -16.00 1.39
CA LEU A 213 -3.23 -15.71 0.37
C LEU A 213 -4.66 -15.83 0.92
N ARG A 214 -4.87 -16.74 1.87
CA ARG A 214 -6.16 -16.86 2.58
C ARG A 214 -6.37 -15.63 3.47
N LEU A 215 -5.32 -15.18 4.17
CA LEU A 215 -5.36 -13.95 4.96
C LEU A 215 -5.71 -12.75 4.06
N PHE A 216 -5.02 -12.59 2.93
CA PHE A 216 -5.29 -11.53 1.97
C PHE A 216 -6.74 -11.57 1.44
N ARG A 217 -7.25 -12.73 1.02
CA ARG A 217 -8.66 -12.84 0.59
C ARG A 217 -9.64 -12.55 1.73
N SER A 218 -9.30 -12.91 2.96
CA SER A 218 -10.11 -12.56 4.13
C SER A 218 -10.15 -11.05 4.35
N LEU A 219 -9.02 -10.35 4.15
CA LEU A 219 -8.97 -8.89 4.20
C LEU A 219 -9.86 -8.27 3.12
N VAL A 220 -9.71 -8.68 1.86
CA VAL A 220 -10.53 -8.15 0.74
C VAL A 220 -12.02 -8.30 1.02
N ARG A 221 -12.44 -9.47 1.54
CA ARG A 221 -13.85 -9.73 1.88
C ARG A 221 -14.33 -8.92 3.08
N SER A 222 -13.49 -8.76 4.10
CA SER A 222 -13.88 -8.11 5.36
C SER A 222 -13.80 -6.58 5.26
N TYR A 223 -12.95 -6.06 4.38
CA TYR A 223 -12.68 -4.64 4.18
C TYR A 223 -12.76 -4.25 2.70
N PRO A 224 -13.93 -4.42 2.04
CA PRO A 224 -14.08 -4.13 0.60
C PRO A 224 -14.01 -2.62 0.28
N GLN A 225 -14.14 -1.76 1.29
CA GLN A 225 -14.00 -0.30 1.15
C GLN A 225 -12.56 0.21 1.31
N CYS A 226 -11.61 -0.71 1.54
CA CYS A 226 -10.19 -0.40 1.72
C CYS A 226 -9.37 -0.69 0.46
N TYR A 227 -8.20 -0.06 0.38
CA TYR A 227 -7.10 -0.48 -0.46
C TYR A 227 -6.44 -1.69 0.18
N ASN A 228 -6.73 -2.86 -0.36
CA ASN A 228 -6.16 -4.13 0.08
C ASN A 228 -4.89 -4.39 -0.72
N PHE A 229 -3.78 -4.65 -0.06
CA PHE A 229 -2.50 -4.93 -0.71
C PHE A 229 -1.79 -6.13 -0.07
N ALA A 230 -1.00 -6.82 -0.87
CA ALA A 230 0.01 -7.77 -0.43
C ALA A 230 1.23 -7.64 -1.33
N TRP A 231 2.41 -7.54 -0.73
CA TRP A 231 3.69 -7.39 -1.42
C TRP A 231 4.65 -8.43 -0.86
N LYS A 232 5.13 -9.32 -1.71
CA LYS A 232 6.14 -10.35 -1.37
C LYS A 232 7.52 -9.87 -1.79
N SER A 233 8.49 -10.02 -0.90
CA SER A 233 9.91 -9.88 -1.19
C SER A 233 10.71 -10.96 -0.47
N GLY A 234 11.36 -11.83 -1.24
CA GLY A 234 12.02 -13.03 -0.69
C GLY A 234 11.00 -13.90 0.05
N GLU A 235 11.29 -14.25 1.30
CA GLU A 235 10.41 -15.04 2.17
C GLU A 235 9.34 -14.19 2.90
N GLY A 236 9.49 -12.87 2.91
CA GLY A 236 8.59 -11.96 3.63
C GLY A 236 7.41 -11.50 2.79
N VAL A 237 6.25 -11.27 3.43
CA VAL A 237 5.08 -10.63 2.79
C VAL A 237 4.53 -9.52 3.67
N PHE A 238 4.49 -8.31 3.13
CA PHE A 238 3.81 -7.16 3.71
C PHE A 238 2.39 -7.04 3.14
N LEU A 239 1.36 -7.13 3.98
CA LEU A 239 -0.04 -7.05 3.55
C LEU A 239 -0.89 -6.22 4.50
N GLY A 240 -1.95 -5.63 3.98
CA GLY A 240 -2.85 -4.78 4.75
C GLY A 240 -4.11 -4.38 4.00
N ALA A 241 -5.02 -3.72 4.73
CA ALA A 241 -6.27 -3.17 4.20
C ALA A 241 -6.42 -1.72 4.69
N SER A 242 -5.86 -0.76 3.95
CA SER A 242 -5.87 0.65 4.35
C SER A 242 -7.13 1.36 3.85
N PRO A 243 -7.89 2.05 4.71
CA PRO A 243 -9.01 2.88 4.28
C PRO A 243 -8.59 4.25 3.73
N GLU A 244 -7.32 4.62 3.88
CA GLU A 244 -6.77 5.94 3.56
C GLU A 244 -6.12 5.96 2.18
N LEU A 245 -6.47 6.96 1.38
CA LEU A 245 -5.79 7.26 0.12
C LEU A 245 -4.72 8.31 0.38
N LEU A 246 -3.44 7.91 0.34
CA LEU A 246 -2.33 8.85 0.46
C LEU A 246 -2.30 9.87 -0.68
N GLY A 247 -2.44 9.39 -1.92
CA GLY A 247 -2.43 10.24 -3.10
C GLY A 247 -2.74 9.46 -4.37
N ALA A 248 -3.46 10.10 -5.29
CA ALA A 248 -3.67 9.63 -6.65
C ALA A 248 -3.61 10.83 -7.60
N VAL A 249 -2.96 10.66 -8.74
CA VAL A 249 -2.96 11.65 -9.83
C VAL A 249 -3.62 11.03 -11.05
N ARG A 250 -4.66 11.68 -11.58
CA ARG A 250 -5.35 11.29 -12.81
C ARG A 250 -5.59 12.55 -13.63
N ASP A 251 -5.20 12.53 -14.90
CA ASP A 251 -5.39 13.65 -15.83
C ASP A 251 -4.92 15.01 -15.27
N GLY A 252 -3.75 15.01 -14.63
CA GLY A 252 -3.16 16.20 -14.01
C GLY A 252 -3.83 16.66 -12.70
N ARG A 253 -4.80 15.90 -12.17
CA ARG A 253 -5.50 16.23 -10.92
C ARG A 253 -5.10 15.28 -9.79
N PHE A 254 -4.62 15.85 -8.69
CA PHE A 254 -4.32 15.13 -7.45
C PHE A 254 -5.56 14.98 -6.57
N SER A 255 -5.64 13.86 -5.88
CA SER A 255 -6.59 13.62 -4.78
C SER A 255 -5.95 12.80 -3.66
N ALA A 256 -6.19 13.22 -2.41
CA ALA A 256 -5.91 12.46 -1.20
C ALA A 256 -7.15 12.40 -0.32
N ASN A 257 -7.23 11.41 0.58
CA ASN A 257 -8.31 11.31 1.55
C ASN A 257 -7.77 10.99 2.95
N PRO A 258 -7.11 11.96 3.62
CA PRO A 258 -6.63 11.79 4.99
C PRO A 258 -7.74 11.40 5.95
N LEU A 259 -7.40 10.52 6.90
CA LEU A 259 -8.28 10.08 7.98
C LEU A 259 -7.60 10.34 9.33
N ALA A 260 -8.23 11.11 10.21
CA ALA A 260 -7.74 11.35 11.57
C ALA A 260 -8.91 11.68 12.50
N GLY A 261 -8.78 11.35 13.79
CA GLY A 261 -9.94 11.28 14.68
C GLY A 261 -10.76 10.01 14.43
N SER A 262 -10.93 9.20 15.47
CA SER A 262 -11.49 7.85 15.34
C SER A 262 -12.44 7.53 16.48
N ALA A 263 -13.49 6.78 16.18
CA ALA A 263 -14.40 6.23 17.18
C ALA A 263 -14.77 4.78 16.84
N PRO A 264 -15.15 3.95 17.83
CA PRO A 264 -15.66 2.61 17.56
C PRO A 264 -16.97 2.66 16.76
N ARG A 265 -17.37 1.50 16.23
CA ARG A 265 -18.73 1.28 15.72
C ARG A 265 -19.67 0.91 16.87
N GLY A 266 -20.94 1.32 16.77
CA GLY A 266 -21.98 0.93 17.73
C GLY A 266 -22.52 -0.47 17.47
N GLU A 267 -23.18 -1.08 18.47
CA GLU A 267 -23.81 -2.41 18.33
C GLU A 267 -25.08 -2.37 17.47
N GLY A 268 -25.67 -1.19 17.29
CA GLY A 268 -26.82 -0.92 16.42
C GLY A 268 -26.80 0.46 15.78
N SER A 269 -27.69 0.70 14.81
CA SER A 269 -27.69 1.93 13.99
C SER A 269 -27.79 3.22 14.83
N ASP A 270 -28.67 3.24 15.83
CA ASP A 270 -28.91 4.45 16.64
C ASP A 270 -27.68 4.82 17.49
N GLU A 271 -27.04 3.81 18.08
CA GLU A 271 -25.81 3.98 18.85
C GLU A 271 -24.65 4.38 17.93
N ASP A 272 -24.51 3.73 16.78
CA ASP A 272 -23.46 4.02 15.81
C ASP A 272 -23.54 5.46 15.28
N ASP A 273 -24.76 5.95 15.03
CA ASP A 273 -25.02 7.33 14.63
C ASP A 273 -24.78 8.32 15.77
N ALA A 274 -25.07 7.95 17.02
CA ALA A 274 -24.76 8.77 18.18
C ALA A 274 -23.26 8.92 18.37
N ILE A 275 -22.50 7.81 18.31
CA ILE A 275 -21.03 7.81 18.36
C ILE A 275 -20.45 8.66 17.24
N GLY A 276 -20.97 8.50 16.00
CA GLY A 276 -20.53 9.29 14.85
C GLY A 276 -20.78 10.79 15.02
N ARG A 277 -21.96 11.18 15.52
CA ARG A 277 -22.26 12.60 15.81
C ARG A 277 -21.34 13.17 16.88
N LEU A 278 -21.02 12.40 17.92
CA LEU A 278 -20.05 12.81 18.94
C LEU A 278 -18.67 13.04 18.33
N LEU A 279 -18.18 12.12 17.50
CA LEU A 279 -16.90 12.25 16.80
C LEU A 279 -16.87 13.51 15.91
N LEU A 280 -17.92 13.74 15.11
CA LEU A 280 -18.03 14.94 14.27
C LEU A 280 -18.01 16.25 15.06
N SER A 281 -18.55 16.24 16.29
CA SER A 281 -18.63 17.43 17.14
C SER A 281 -17.42 17.62 18.07
N SER A 282 -16.55 16.62 18.20
CA SER A 282 -15.40 16.63 19.09
C SER A 282 -14.38 17.67 18.64
N GLU A 283 -14.17 18.70 19.47
CA GLU A 283 -13.15 19.74 19.20
C GLU A 283 -11.75 19.14 19.12
N LYS A 284 -11.44 18.15 19.97
CA LYS A 284 -10.16 17.45 19.97
C LYS A 284 -9.93 16.74 18.62
N ASP A 285 -10.87 15.90 18.20
CA ASP A 285 -10.71 15.10 16.98
C ASP A 285 -10.71 15.98 15.73
N ARG A 286 -11.53 17.04 15.71
CA ARG A 286 -11.53 18.02 14.62
C ARG A 286 -10.20 18.77 14.52
N ARG A 287 -9.59 19.15 15.65
CA ARG A 287 -8.27 19.77 15.68
C ARG A 287 -7.19 18.81 15.19
N GLU A 288 -7.24 17.55 15.66
CA GLU A 288 -6.32 16.52 15.18
C GLU A 288 -6.41 16.30 13.67
N HIS A 289 -7.62 16.29 13.14
CA HIS A 289 -7.89 16.14 11.71
C HIS A 289 -7.42 17.36 10.90
N ALA A 290 -7.61 18.57 11.43
CA ALA A 290 -7.16 19.80 10.79
C ALA A 290 -5.64 19.82 10.57
N TYR A 291 -4.83 19.37 11.54
CA TYR A 291 -3.37 19.26 11.36
C TYR A 291 -2.97 18.40 10.14
N VAL A 292 -3.76 17.37 9.84
CA VAL A 292 -3.50 16.50 8.68
C VAL A 292 -3.90 17.18 7.37
N VAL A 293 -5.10 17.73 7.31
CA VAL A 293 -5.62 18.38 6.09
C VAL A 293 -4.80 19.61 5.74
N ASP A 294 -4.51 20.47 6.72
CA ASP A 294 -3.75 21.70 6.54
C ASP A 294 -2.28 21.39 6.21
N GLY A 295 -1.71 20.36 6.83
CA GLY A 295 -0.36 19.88 6.54
C GLY A 295 -0.22 19.40 5.09
N ILE A 296 -1.16 18.58 4.60
CA ILE A 296 -1.20 18.14 3.20
C ILE A 296 -1.38 19.34 2.26
N ALA A 297 -2.32 20.25 2.55
CA ALA A 297 -2.58 21.40 1.70
C ALA A 297 -1.37 22.35 1.61
N ALA A 298 -0.67 22.59 2.73
CA ALA A 298 0.53 23.40 2.76
C ALA A 298 1.69 22.74 2.00
N ALA A 299 1.90 21.43 2.20
CA ALA A 299 2.96 20.67 1.54
C ALA A 299 2.77 20.61 0.01
N MET A 300 1.54 20.39 -0.46
CA MET A 300 1.22 20.29 -1.89
C MET A 300 1.49 21.59 -2.66
N ALA A 301 1.61 22.75 -2.00
CA ALA A 301 1.87 24.03 -2.66
C ALA A 301 3.23 24.08 -3.40
N SER A 302 4.14 23.15 -3.11
CA SER A 302 5.42 23.02 -3.83
C SER A 302 5.28 22.42 -5.23
N CYS A 303 4.24 21.62 -5.48
CA CYS A 303 4.10 20.81 -6.70
C CYS A 303 2.70 20.90 -7.35
N ALA A 304 1.75 21.62 -6.75
CA ALA A 304 0.40 21.77 -7.25
C ALA A 304 -0.21 23.16 -6.94
N SER A 305 -1.32 23.45 -7.60
CA SER A 305 -2.15 24.65 -7.48
C SER A 305 -3.62 24.28 -7.28
N ASP A 306 -4.52 25.25 -7.12
CA ASP A 306 -5.97 25.04 -6.91
C ASP A 306 -6.31 24.02 -5.81
N ILE A 307 -5.56 24.09 -4.70
CA ILE A 307 -5.69 23.17 -3.58
C ILE A 307 -7.00 23.46 -2.84
N THR A 308 -7.82 22.42 -2.69
CA THR A 308 -9.16 22.51 -2.09
C THR A 308 -9.39 21.38 -1.10
N ALA A 309 -9.99 21.70 0.03
CA ALA A 309 -10.46 20.76 1.04
C ALA A 309 -11.80 21.24 1.62
N PRO A 310 -12.71 20.33 2.01
CA PRO A 310 -13.93 20.69 2.71
C PRO A 310 -13.64 21.42 4.03
N ALA A 311 -14.43 22.45 4.35
CA ALA A 311 -14.32 23.21 5.60
C ALA A 311 -14.67 22.38 6.85
N THR A 312 -15.43 21.30 6.68
CA THR A 312 -15.81 20.38 7.75
C THR A 312 -15.63 18.94 7.29
N PRO A 313 -15.12 18.04 8.14
CA PRO A 313 -14.97 16.64 7.78
C PRO A 313 -16.32 15.93 7.69
N ALA A 314 -16.35 14.83 6.94
CA ALA A 314 -17.43 13.85 6.91
C ALA A 314 -17.05 12.61 7.71
N LEU A 315 -18.04 11.79 8.09
CA LEU A 315 -17.79 10.47 8.68
C LEU A 315 -17.50 9.45 7.58
N LYS A 316 -16.42 8.70 7.75
CA LYS A 316 -16.14 7.46 7.00
C LYS A 316 -16.31 6.27 7.93
N LYS A 317 -17.43 5.56 7.80
CA LYS A 317 -17.73 4.35 8.59
C LYS A 317 -17.07 3.13 7.94
N LEU A 318 -16.22 2.43 8.68
CA LEU A 318 -15.53 1.19 8.28
C LEU A 318 -16.04 0.01 9.13
N ALA A 319 -15.57 -1.20 8.86
CA ALA A 319 -16.05 -2.41 9.52
C ALA A 319 -15.96 -2.36 11.07
N SER A 320 -14.85 -1.85 11.60
CA SER A 320 -14.57 -1.85 13.05
C SER A 320 -14.49 -0.46 13.69
N VAL A 321 -14.27 0.59 12.88
CA VAL A 321 -14.09 1.98 13.33
C VAL A 321 -14.76 2.96 12.38
N GLN A 322 -14.96 4.20 12.81
CA GLN A 322 -15.33 5.31 11.93
C GLN A 322 -14.37 6.49 12.14
N HIS A 323 -14.05 7.20 11.06
CA HIS A 323 -13.09 8.29 11.05
C HIS A 323 -13.70 9.61 10.60
N LEU A 324 -13.09 10.73 11.01
CA LEU A 324 -13.25 11.97 10.26
C LEU A 324 -12.46 11.88 8.95
N SER A 325 -13.04 12.41 7.89
CA SER A 325 -12.52 12.27 6.53
C SER A 325 -12.72 13.56 5.75
N SER A 326 -11.70 13.96 4.99
CA SER A 326 -11.77 15.11 4.09
C SER A 326 -10.99 14.83 2.82
N THR A 327 -11.63 14.93 1.67
CA THR A 327 -10.94 14.76 0.39
C THR A 327 -10.21 16.05 0.04
N VAL A 328 -8.89 15.99 -0.08
CA VAL A 328 -8.06 17.10 -0.57
C VAL A 328 -7.85 16.90 -2.05
N THR A 329 -8.03 17.95 -2.86
CA THR A 329 -7.78 17.89 -4.30
C THR A 329 -6.96 19.09 -4.76
N ALA A 330 -6.16 18.89 -5.80
CA ALA A 330 -5.31 19.94 -6.38
C ALA A 330 -5.06 19.71 -7.87
N SER A 331 -4.67 20.76 -8.59
CA SER A 331 -4.18 20.72 -9.97
C SER A 331 -2.66 20.60 -9.96
N MET A 332 -2.10 19.51 -10.49
CA MET A 332 -0.64 19.35 -10.56
C MET A 332 -0.01 20.43 -11.43
N ASN A 333 1.15 20.92 -11.05
CA ASN A 333 1.93 21.86 -11.86
C ASN A 333 2.52 21.14 -13.08
N ASP A 334 2.88 21.91 -14.11
CA ASP A 334 3.54 21.33 -15.29
C ASP A 334 4.85 20.63 -14.90
N GLY A 335 4.99 19.37 -15.32
CA GLY A 335 6.18 18.56 -15.06
C GLY A 335 6.22 17.89 -13.68
N THR A 336 5.19 18.04 -12.84
CA THR A 336 5.09 17.31 -11.56
C THR A 336 4.09 16.15 -11.65
N GLY A 337 4.25 15.17 -10.77
CA GLY A 337 3.44 13.94 -10.75
C GLY A 337 3.27 13.33 -9.36
N LEU A 338 2.84 12.06 -9.33
CA LEU A 338 2.49 11.38 -8.08
C LEU A 338 3.67 11.29 -7.10
N LEU A 339 4.89 11.03 -7.59
CA LEU A 339 6.06 10.91 -6.72
C LEU A 339 6.47 12.27 -6.12
N ASP A 340 6.27 13.38 -6.82
CA ASP A 340 6.49 14.72 -6.27
C ASP A 340 5.47 15.03 -5.17
N ALA A 341 4.21 14.62 -5.36
CA ALA A 341 3.18 14.77 -4.35
C ALA A 341 3.47 13.91 -3.11
N ILE A 342 3.92 12.66 -3.28
CA ILE A 342 4.30 11.78 -2.17
C ILE A 342 5.50 12.35 -1.41
N ASP A 343 6.54 12.81 -2.13
CA ASP A 343 7.73 13.44 -1.55
C ASP A 343 7.36 14.65 -0.67
N ALA A 344 6.40 15.47 -1.12
CA ALA A 344 5.95 16.63 -0.37
C ALA A 344 5.18 16.28 0.91
N ILE A 345 4.31 15.25 0.88
CA ILE A 345 3.34 14.99 1.96
C ILE A 345 3.75 13.86 2.92
N HIS A 346 4.71 13.01 2.55
CA HIS A 346 5.11 11.86 3.35
C HIS A 346 6.27 12.20 4.32
N PRO A 347 6.21 11.77 5.59
CA PRO A 347 5.06 11.17 6.26
C PRO A 347 3.97 12.20 6.58
N THR A 348 2.71 11.82 6.42
CA THR A 348 1.59 12.71 6.75
C THR A 348 1.48 12.90 8.26
N ALA A 349 0.85 14.00 8.70
CA ALA A 349 0.56 14.20 10.12
C ALA A 349 -0.44 13.16 10.71
N ALA A 350 -1.06 12.32 9.88
CA ALA A 350 -1.87 11.19 10.33
C ALA A 350 -1.03 10.00 10.80
N VAL A 351 0.24 9.90 10.36
CA VAL A 351 1.15 8.79 10.69
C VAL A 351 2.44 9.22 11.38
N GLY A 352 2.90 10.45 11.17
CA GLY A 352 4.08 11.03 11.84
C GLY A 352 3.69 11.99 12.97
N GLY A 353 3.03 13.09 12.62
CA GLY A 353 2.61 14.10 13.59
C GLY A 353 2.78 15.52 13.04
N ALA A 354 2.74 16.51 13.91
CA ALA A 354 2.83 17.93 13.56
C ALA A 354 3.59 18.72 14.65
N PRO A 355 4.50 19.65 14.29
CA PRO A 355 5.15 19.78 12.98
C PRO A 355 5.89 18.49 12.58
N THR A 356 5.86 18.12 11.29
CA THR A 356 6.29 16.79 10.82
C THR A 356 7.71 16.43 11.24
N ALA A 357 8.69 17.30 10.98
CA ALA A 357 10.10 17.01 11.27
C ALA A 357 10.34 16.73 12.76
N ALA A 358 9.86 17.60 13.65
CA ALA A 358 10.01 17.43 15.09
C ALA A 358 9.27 16.18 15.62
N ALA A 359 8.11 15.86 15.05
CA ALA A 359 7.37 14.65 15.42
C ALA A 359 8.08 13.36 14.97
N VAL A 360 8.68 13.36 13.77
CA VAL A 360 9.48 12.23 13.26
C VAL A 360 10.75 12.04 14.10
N ASP A 361 11.47 13.12 14.43
CA ASP A 361 12.63 13.05 15.32
C ASP A 361 12.27 12.42 16.68
N LEU A 362 11.11 12.80 17.23
CA LEU A 362 10.61 12.23 18.49
C LEU A 362 10.24 10.75 18.34
N ILE A 363 9.62 10.35 17.21
CA ILE A 363 9.33 8.94 16.90
C ILE A 363 10.62 8.14 16.88
N GLU A 364 11.65 8.60 16.18
CA GLU A 364 12.93 7.90 16.10
C GLU A 364 13.62 7.77 17.46
N HIS A 365 13.42 8.73 18.36
CA HIS A 365 13.96 8.67 19.72
C HIS A 365 13.17 7.73 20.65
N LEU A 366 11.84 7.75 20.54
CA LEU A 366 10.97 7.01 21.45
C LEU A 366 10.77 5.55 21.03
N GLU A 367 10.67 5.28 19.74
CA GLU A 367 10.23 3.98 19.24
C GLU A 367 11.35 2.97 19.05
N SER A 368 11.03 1.73 19.39
CA SER A 368 11.81 0.56 19.03
C SER A 368 11.23 -0.20 17.84
N VAL A 369 10.11 0.29 17.28
CA VAL A 369 9.43 -0.33 16.14
C VAL A 369 10.03 0.24 14.86
N ASP A 370 10.33 -0.64 13.93
CA ASP A 370 10.74 -0.28 12.58
C ASP A 370 9.51 -0.27 11.67
N ARG A 371 9.20 0.88 11.06
CA ARG A 371 7.89 1.18 10.44
C ARG A 371 7.88 1.08 8.92
#